data_AF-A0A924VFU9-F1
#
_entry.id   AF-A0A924VFU9-F1
#
_cell.length_a   1.000
_cell.length_b   1.000
_cell.length_c   1.000
_cell.angle_alpha   90.00
_cell.angle_beta   90.00
_cell.angle_gamma   90.00
#
_symmetry.space_group_name_H-M   'P 1'
#
loop_
_entity.id
_entity.type
_entity.pdbx_description
1 polymer ?
#
loop_
_entity_poly.entity_id
_entity_poly.type
_entity_poly.pdbx_seq_one_letter_code
_entity_poly.pdbx_strand_id
1 'polypeptide(L)'
;LTDGTVGELLGQLYVDKHFKPEAKARMQELVSNLVKAYEIRIKNLDWMSDVTKQKALDKLHAFTPKIAYPDKWKSYDGLEINRQSFFKNLKSASSWAYQDMVNQLGKPVDKTRWGMTTPTVNAYYNPVNNEIVFPAGILQFPFFDPNADDAVNYGGIGAVIGHEISHGFDDSGSQYDKDGTLRNWWTEEDMTRFKAKAKTLQEQYDAYTVLDTIHVNGKLTLGENIGDLGGLNAAYEAFKMTKQGQSNQKIDGFTPDQRFFLSWAQVWKGNILNETAAQLIVTDNHSPGPYRTIGAPVNMDAWYKAFDVKPGDKLYKKPEDRIRIW
;
A
#
# COMPACT_ATOMS: atom_id res chain seq x y z
N LEU A 1 -8.54 -9.29 -20.60
CA LEU A 1 -9.04 -10.67 -20.78
C LEU A 1 -7.93 -11.71 -20.66
N THR A 2 -6.92 -11.74 -21.56
CA THR A 2 -5.80 -12.70 -21.47
C THR A 2 -5.15 -12.71 -20.10
N ASP A 3 -4.88 -11.53 -19.55
CA ASP A 3 -4.32 -11.37 -18.20
C ASP A 3 -5.18 -12.04 -17.11
N GLY A 4 -6.49 -11.79 -17.11
CA GLY A 4 -7.44 -12.43 -16.18
C GLY A 4 -7.72 -13.91 -16.43
N THR A 5 -7.07 -14.55 -17.41
CA THR A 5 -7.32 -15.97 -17.77
C THR A 5 -6.04 -16.79 -17.68
N VAL A 6 -4.97 -16.35 -18.33
CA VAL A 6 -3.65 -16.99 -18.37
C VAL A 6 -2.55 -15.99 -17.98
N GLY A 7 -2.82 -15.18 -16.95
CA GLY A 7 -1.97 -14.04 -16.58
C GLY A 7 -0.52 -14.37 -16.25
N GLU A 8 -0.22 -15.56 -15.74
CA GLU A 8 1.17 -15.95 -15.49
C GLU A 8 1.94 -16.30 -16.78
N LEU A 9 1.27 -16.80 -17.83
CA LEU A 9 1.89 -16.95 -19.15
C LEU A 9 2.16 -15.57 -19.78
N LEU A 10 1.23 -14.62 -19.63
CA LEU A 10 1.45 -13.24 -20.06
C LEU A 10 2.56 -12.57 -19.25
N GLY A 11 2.61 -12.84 -17.95
CA GLY A 11 3.61 -12.30 -17.02
C GLY A 11 5.04 -12.69 -17.38
N GLN A 12 5.26 -13.95 -17.80
CA GLN A 12 6.56 -14.40 -18.30
C GLN A 12 7.05 -13.54 -19.47
N LEU A 13 6.19 -13.32 -20.48
CA LEU A 13 6.51 -12.50 -21.64
C LEU A 13 6.68 -11.02 -21.28
N TYR A 14 5.89 -10.52 -20.31
CA TYR A 14 6.00 -9.15 -19.84
C TYR A 14 7.36 -8.88 -19.17
N VAL A 15 7.79 -9.76 -18.26
CA VAL A 15 9.06 -9.62 -17.55
C VAL A 15 10.24 -9.70 -18.50
N ASP A 16 10.24 -10.69 -19.40
CA ASP A 16 11.29 -10.88 -20.41
C ASP A 16 11.51 -9.62 -21.25
N LYS A 17 10.43 -8.92 -21.60
CA LYS A 17 10.49 -7.74 -22.48
C LYS A 17 10.66 -6.41 -21.74
N HIS A 18 10.11 -6.27 -20.53
CA HIS A 18 9.90 -4.97 -19.89
C HIS A 18 10.52 -4.82 -18.51
N PHE A 19 11.00 -5.88 -17.88
CA PHE A 19 11.48 -5.81 -16.50
C PHE A 19 12.97 -6.17 -16.41
N LYS A 20 13.74 -5.34 -15.69
CA LYS A 20 15.18 -5.53 -15.50
C LYS A 20 15.49 -6.01 -14.07
N PRO A 21 16.38 -7.00 -13.86
CA PRO A 21 16.69 -7.54 -12.53
C PRO A 21 17.14 -6.48 -11.50
N GLU A 22 17.79 -5.41 -11.94
CA GLU A 22 18.28 -4.33 -11.07
C GLU A 22 17.12 -3.61 -10.35
N ALA A 23 15.95 -3.52 -10.99
CA ALA A 23 14.74 -2.97 -10.37
C ALA A 23 14.28 -3.81 -9.17
N LYS A 24 14.37 -5.15 -9.27
CA LYS A 24 14.04 -6.07 -8.16
C LYS A 24 15.00 -5.88 -6.98
N ALA A 25 16.30 -5.74 -7.26
CA ALA A 25 17.31 -5.49 -6.22
C ALA A 25 17.09 -4.15 -5.50
N ARG A 26 16.81 -3.07 -6.25
CA ARG A 26 16.51 -1.76 -5.66
C ARG A 26 15.23 -1.78 -4.82
N MET A 27 14.21 -2.51 -5.27
CA MET A 27 12.98 -2.71 -4.48
C MET A 27 13.22 -3.48 -3.18
N GLN A 28 14.09 -4.48 -3.17
CA GLN A 28 14.46 -5.20 -1.94
C GLN A 28 15.11 -4.27 -0.91
N GLU A 29 15.96 -3.34 -1.35
CA GLU A 29 16.55 -2.32 -0.49
C GLU A 29 15.49 -1.38 0.10
N LEU A 30 14.57 -0.89 -0.74
CA LEU A 30 13.46 -0.03 -0.30
C LEU A 30 12.60 -0.74 0.77
N VAL A 31 12.21 -2.00 0.52
CA VAL A 31 11.46 -2.80 1.50
C VAL A 31 12.23 -2.95 2.81
N SER A 32 13.53 -3.26 2.76
CA SER A 32 14.37 -3.37 3.97
C SER A 32 14.41 -2.06 4.76
N ASN A 33 14.53 -0.93 4.06
CA ASN A 33 14.56 0.39 4.69
C ASN A 33 13.20 0.75 5.31
N LEU A 34 12.09 0.41 4.65
CA LEU A 34 10.73 0.63 5.18
C LEU A 34 10.44 -0.23 6.41
N VAL A 35 10.89 -1.49 6.43
CA VAL A 35 10.78 -2.35 7.63
C VAL A 35 11.54 -1.73 8.81
N LYS A 36 12.77 -1.25 8.59
CA LYS A 36 13.55 -0.56 9.65
C LYS A 36 12.87 0.72 10.12
N ALA A 37 12.30 1.51 9.21
CA ALA A 37 11.57 2.72 9.55
C ALA A 37 10.33 2.42 10.39
N TYR A 38 9.53 1.41 10.03
CA TYR A 38 8.41 0.96 10.87
C TYR A 38 8.86 0.50 12.25
N GLU A 39 9.96 -0.25 12.35
CA GLU A 39 10.51 -0.67 13.63
C GLU A 39 10.86 0.52 14.53
N ILE A 40 11.52 1.54 13.97
CA ILE A 40 11.83 2.79 14.69
C ILE A 40 10.54 3.44 15.18
N ARG A 41 9.53 3.54 14.32
CA ARG A 41 8.26 4.19 14.66
C ARG A 41 7.50 3.42 15.75
N ILE A 42 7.34 2.10 15.62
CA ILE A 42 6.66 1.25 16.61
C ILE A 42 7.30 1.40 17.99
N LYS A 43 8.64 1.37 18.07
CA LYS A 43 9.36 1.53 19.35
C LYS A 43 9.06 2.87 20.02
N ASN A 44 8.90 3.93 19.22
CA ASN A 44 8.67 5.30 19.67
C ASN A 44 7.19 5.67 19.90
N LEU A 45 6.24 4.75 19.71
CA LEU A 45 4.83 5.01 20.00
C LEU A 45 4.63 5.24 21.51
N ASP A 46 4.06 6.38 21.89
CA ASP A 46 3.80 6.77 23.28
C ASP A 46 2.51 6.16 23.86
N TRP A 47 1.63 5.70 22.98
CA TRP A 47 0.29 5.23 23.32
C TRP A 47 0.18 3.70 23.46
N MET A 48 1.21 2.95 23.09
CA MET A 48 1.19 1.48 23.06
C MET A 48 2.16 0.90 24.09
N SER A 49 1.72 -0.11 24.84
CA SER A 49 2.56 -0.79 25.83
C SER A 49 3.74 -1.55 25.19
N ASP A 50 4.79 -1.80 25.97
CA ASP A 50 5.95 -2.58 25.51
C ASP A 50 5.57 -4.02 25.10
N VAL A 51 4.54 -4.59 25.74
CA VAL A 51 4.03 -5.93 25.42
C VAL A 51 3.43 -5.95 24.01
N THR A 52 2.56 -5.00 23.69
CA THR A 52 1.94 -4.92 22.36
C THR A 52 2.95 -4.44 21.30
N LYS A 53 3.90 -3.56 21.65
CA LYS A 53 5.04 -3.22 20.79
C LYS A 53 5.85 -4.45 20.38
N GLN A 54 6.19 -5.33 21.33
CA GLN A 54 6.93 -6.54 20.98
C GLN A 54 6.15 -7.42 20.00
N LYS A 55 4.83 -7.57 20.18
CA LYS A 55 3.97 -8.32 19.24
C LYS A 55 3.89 -7.67 17.86
N ALA A 56 3.81 -6.34 17.81
CA ALA A 56 3.82 -5.60 16.55
C ALA A 56 5.17 -5.77 15.81
N LEU A 57 6.29 -5.75 16.54
CA LEU A 57 7.63 -6.02 15.99
C LEU A 57 7.78 -7.46 15.49
N ASP A 58 7.33 -8.45 16.28
CA ASP A 58 7.34 -9.86 15.88
C ASP A 58 6.56 -10.06 14.56
N LYS A 59 5.43 -9.36 14.39
CA LYS A 59 4.64 -9.37 13.17
C LYS A 59 5.35 -8.66 12.01
N LEU A 60 5.88 -7.47 12.24
CA LEU A 60 6.63 -6.68 11.27
C LEU A 60 7.79 -7.48 10.66
N HIS A 61 8.55 -8.19 11.50
CA HIS A 61 9.70 -8.98 11.07
C HIS A 61 9.30 -10.32 10.41
N ALA A 62 8.05 -10.74 10.53
CA ALA A 62 7.51 -11.94 9.89
C ALA A 62 6.90 -11.69 8.51
N PHE A 63 6.85 -10.43 8.04
CA PHE A 63 6.33 -10.12 6.71
C PHE A 63 7.13 -10.82 5.61
N THR A 64 6.42 -11.39 4.64
CA THR A 64 7.03 -11.98 3.43
C THR A 64 6.85 -11.03 2.25
N PRO A 65 7.92 -10.37 1.75
CA PRO A 65 7.82 -9.54 0.55
C PRO A 65 7.90 -10.38 -0.73
N LYS A 66 6.99 -10.12 -1.67
CA LYS A 66 6.98 -10.66 -3.03
C LYS A 66 7.14 -9.53 -4.04
N ILE A 67 8.22 -9.56 -4.81
CA ILE A 67 8.63 -8.42 -5.65
C ILE A 67 8.71 -8.85 -7.11
N ALA A 68 8.04 -8.06 -7.95
CA ALA A 68 7.93 -8.15 -9.40
C ALA A 68 7.17 -9.38 -9.95
N TYR A 69 7.66 -10.59 -9.70
CA TYR A 69 7.12 -11.82 -10.30
C TYR A 69 7.43 -13.06 -9.45
N PRO A 70 6.63 -14.15 -9.57
CA PRO A 70 6.87 -15.37 -8.82
C PRO A 70 8.18 -16.06 -9.24
N ASP A 71 8.85 -16.70 -8.29
CA ASP A 71 10.01 -17.54 -8.59
C ASP A 71 9.60 -18.88 -9.25
N LYS A 72 8.32 -19.28 -9.07
CA LYS A 72 7.71 -20.45 -9.70
C LYS A 72 6.41 -20.07 -10.39
N TRP A 73 6.38 -20.23 -11.70
CA TRP A 73 5.19 -19.97 -12.51
C TRP A 73 4.15 -21.09 -12.40
N LYS A 74 2.88 -20.71 -12.49
CA LYS A 74 1.74 -21.60 -12.59
C LYS A 74 1.75 -22.38 -13.91
N SER A 75 1.51 -23.68 -13.81
CA SER A 75 1.20 -24.51 -14.97
C SER A 75 -0.27 -24.37 -15.36
N TYR A 76 -0.54 -24.39 -16.67
CA TYR A 76 -1.88 -24.37 -17.24
C TYR A 76 -2.27 -25.74 -17.85
N ASP A 77 -1.74 -26.82 -17.29
CA ASP A 77 -2.00 -28.18 -17.75
C ASP A 77 -3.51 -28.46 -17.81
N GLY A 78 -3.95 -29.04 -18.92
CA GLY A 78 -5.36 -29.34 -19.20
C GLY A 78 -6.21 -28.15 -19.65
N LEU A 79 -5.66 -26.93 -19.76
CA LEU A 79 -6.38 -25.81 -20.35
C LEU A 79 -6.34 -25.87 -21.89
N GLU A 80 -7.49 -26.06 -22.51
CA GLU A 80 -7.62 -26.05 -23.96
C GLU A 80 -8.08 -24.68 -24.49
N ILE A 81 -7.30 -24.10 -25.40
CA ILE A 81 -7.61 -22.85 -26.10
C ILE A 81 -7.40 -23.06 -27.60
N ASN A 82 -8.37 -22.64 -28.42
CA ASN A 82 -8.29 -22.79 -29.87
C ASN A 82 -8.75 -21.52 -30.61
N ARG A 83 -8.43 -21.42 -31.91
CA ARG A 83 -8.74 -20.21 -32.70
C ARG A 83 -10.17 -20.16 -33.22
N GLN A 84 -10.92 -21.25 -33.07
CA GLN A 84 -12.21 -21.46 -33.73
C GLN A 84 -13.39 -20.86 -32.95
N SER A 85 -13.27 -20.65 -31.63
CA SER A 85 -14.37 -20.07 -30.85
C SER A 85 -13.91 -19.36 -29.58
N PHE A 86 -14.10 -18.04 -29.58
CA PHE A 86 -13.89 -17.19 -28.42
C PHE A 86 -14.72 -17.64 -27.20
N PHE A 87 -16.02 -17.87 -27.37
CA PHE A 87 -16.90 -18.27 -26.27
C PHE A 87 -16.52 -19.63 -25.68
N LYS A 88 -16.13 -20.61 -26.52
CA LYS A 88 -15.66 -21.92 -26.02
C LYS A 88 -14.39 -21.77 -25.19
N ASN A 89 -13.45 -20.91 -25.59
CA ASN A 89 -12.25 -20.63 -24.82
C ASN A 89 -12.57 -20.03 -23.44
N LEU A 90 -13.52 -19.10 -23.35
CA LEU A 90 -13.93 -18.54 -22.06
C LEU A 90 -14.52 -19.60 -21.13
N LYS A 91 -15.36 -20.50 -21.66
CA LYS A 91 -15.90 -21.62 -20.87
C LYS A 91 -14.79 -22.57 -20.42
N SER A 92 -13.88 -22.94 -21.32
CA SER A 92 -12.72 -23.79 -21.02
C SER A 92 -11.87 -23.20 -19.89
N ALA A 93 -11.52 -21.92 -20.01
CA ALA A 93 -10.80 -21.17 -18.98
C ALA A 93 -11.51 -21.13 -17.63
N SER A 94 -12.82 -20.86 -17.62
CA SER A 94 -13.61 -20.83 -16.39
C SER A 94 -13.69 -22.20 -15.73
N SER A 95 -13.90 -23.27 -16.52
CA SER A 95 -13.92 -24.64 -16.00
C SER A 95 -12.56 -25.03 -15.44
N TRP A 96 -11.47 -24.72 -16.14
CA TRP A 96 -10.12 -24.99 -15.66
C TRP A 96 -9.80 -24.24 -14.35
N ALA A 97 -10.12 -22.95 -14.27
CA ALA A 97 -9.89 -22.14 -13.07
C ALA A 97 -10.66 -22.68 -11.85
N TYR A 98 -11.90 -23.13 -12.05
CA TYR A 98 -12.69 -23.79 -11.01
C TYR A 98 -12.03 -25.10 -10.54
N GLN A 99 -11.57 -25.93 -11.47
CA GLN A 99 -10.89 -27.18 -11.12
C GLN A 99 -9.56 -26.92 -10.38
N ASP A 100 -8.75 -25.96 -10.82
CA ASP A 100 -7.52 -25.56 -10.11
C ASP A 100 -7.80 -25.12 -8.66
N MET A 101 -8.86 -24.34 -8.45
CA MET A 101 -9.29 -23.89 -7.13
C MET A 101 -9.76 -25.07 -6.25
N VAL A 102 -10.69 -25.90 -6.74
CA VAL A 102 -11.24 -27.03 -5.97
C VAL A 102 -10.16 -28.08 -5.66
N ASN A 103 -9.19 -28.26 -6.56
CA ASN A 103 -8.06 -29.16 -6.36
C ASN A 103 -7.11 -28.73 -5.24
N GLN A 104 -7.27 -27.55 -4.64
CA GLN A 104 -6.53 -27.14 -3.44
C GLN A 104 -7.15 -27.67 -2.14
N LEU A 105 -8.41 -28.11 -2.16
CA LEU A 105 -9.08 -28.59 -0.94
C LEU A 105 -8.34 -29.81 -0.36
N GLY A 106 -8.14 -29.80 0.97
CA GLY A 106 -7.41 -30.85 1.70
C GLY A 106 -5.89 -30.81 1.55
N LYS A 107 -5.33 -29.82 0.84
CA LYS A 107 -3.88 -29.63 0.70
C LYS A 107 -3.38 -28.49 1.59
N PRO A 108 -2.09 -28.50 1.98
CA PRO A 108 -1.46 -27.34 2.61
C PRO A 108 -1.55 -26.09 1.74
N VAL A 109 -1.62 -24.92 2.37
CA VAL A 109 -1.62 -23.63 1.66
C VAL A 109 -0.29 -23.44 0.92
N ASP A 110 -0.36 -23.24 -0.39
CA ASP A 110 0.80 -22.88 -1.21
C ASP A 110 1.09 -21.38 -1.09
N LYS A 111 1.99 -21.02 -0.19
CA LYS A 111 2.44 -19.62 0.02
C LYS A 111 3.27 -19.06 -1.14
N THR A 112 3.61 -19.86 -2.17
CA THR A 112 4.32 -19.35 -3.35
C THR A 112 3.40 -18.70 -4.38
N ARG A 113 2.07 -18.93 -4.29
CA ARG A 113 1.06 -18.36 -5.19
C ARG A 113 0.91 -16.85 -5.00
N TRP A 114 0.58 -16.15 -6.07
CA TRP A 114 0.33 -14.71 -6.08
C TRP A 114 -1.16 -14.40 -6.25
N GLY A 115 -1.64 -13.34 -5.62
CA GLY A 115 -3.01 -12.84 -5.75
C GLY A 115 -3.22 -11.89 -6.94
N MET A 116 -2.14 -11.37 -7.52
CA MET A 116 -2.16 -10.49 -8.69
C MET A 116 -1.19 -11.01 -9.75
N THR A 117 -1.53 -10.74 -11.01
CA THR A 117 -0.67 -11.09 -12.15
C THR A 117 0.46 -10.08 -12.28
N THR A 118 1.59 -10.52 -12.83
CA THR A 118 2.79 -9.70 -13.01
C THR A 118 2.58 -8.33 -13.68
N PRO A 119 1.80 -8.18 -14.78
CA PRO A 119 1.61 -6.89 -15.42
C PRO A 119 0.61 -5.97 -14.71
N THR A 120 -0.02 -6.41 -13.60
CA THR A 120 -0.97 -5.59 -12.83
C THR A 120 -0.27 -4.36 -12.24
N VAL A 121 -0.86 -3.18 -12.46
CA VAL A 121 -0.42 -1.92 -11.83
C VAL A 121 -1.19 -1.73 -10.53
N ASN A 122 -0.78 -2.47 -9.49
CA ASN A 122 -1.35 -2.39 -8.15
C ASN A 122 -0.37 -3.02 -7.13
N ALA A 123 -0.69 -3.01 -5.84
CA ALA A 123 -0.01 -3.75 -4.80
C ALA A 123 -1.05 -4.38 -3.85
N TYR A 124 -0.63 -5.31 -2.99
CA TYR A 124 -1.52 -5.84 -1.96
C TYR A 124 -0.79 -6.36 -0.73
N TYR A 125 -1.51 -6.33 0.40
CA TYR A 125 -1.25 -7.10 1.60
C TYR A 125 -2.24 -8.26 1.74
N ASN A 126 -1.76 -9.42 2.18
CA ASN A 126 -2.62 -10.55 2.54
C ASN A 126 -2.41 -10.94 4.01
N PRO A 127 -3.45 -10.79 4.88
CA PRO A 127 -3.33 -11.05 6.30
C PRO A 127 -3.08 -12.51 6.66
N VAL A 128 -3.62 -13.46 5.89
CA VAL A 128 -3.52 -14.89 6.18
C VAL A 128 -2.11 -15.43 5.89
N ASN A 129 -1.40 -14.81 4.95
CA ASN A 129 -0.02 -15.15 4.65
C ASN A 129 1.00 -14.20 5.29
N ASN A 130 0.54 -13.09 5.88
CA ASN A 130 1.37 -11.97 6.33
C ASN A 130 2.40 -11.57 5.24
N GLU A 131 1.90 -11.33 4.03
CA GLU A 131 2.74 -11.02 2.86
C GLU A 131 2.35 -9.69 2.22
N ILE A 132 3.34 -9.00 1.65
CA ILE A 132 3.16 -7.79 0.85
C ILE A 132 3.70 -8.03 -0.55
N VAL A 133 2.96 -7.61 -1.57
CA VAL A 133 3.22 -8.02 -2.95
C VAL A 133 3.18 -6.83 -3.89
N PHE A 134 4.23 -6.72 -4.71
CA PHE A 134 4.42 -5.64 -5.67
C PHE A 134 4.70 -6.23 -7.05
N PRO A 135 3.67 -6.50 -7.87
CA PRO A 135 3.82 -6.96 -9.25
C PRO A 135 4.71 -6.02 -10.09
N ALA A 136 5.38 -6.57 -11.12
CA ALA A 136 6.28 -5.78 -11.98
C ALA A 136 5.57 -4.58 -12.62
N GLY A 137 4.25 -4.68 -12.86
CA GLY A 137 3.44 -3.60 -13.40
C GLY A 137 3.41 -2.33 -12.55
N ILE A 138 3.53 -2.37 -11.21
CA ILE A 138 3.60 -1.15 -10.40
C ILE A 138 5.02 -0.56 -10.32
N LEU A 139 6.05 -1.33 -10.71
CA LEU A 139 7.46 -0.95 -10.60
C LEU A 139 7.92 -0.09 -11.79
N GLN A 140 7.19 0.99 -12.04
CA GLN A 140 7.44 1.96 -13.10
C GLN A 140 7.07 3.38 -12.66
N PHE A 141 7.52 4.38 -13.40
CA PHE A 141 7.18 5.78 -13.16
C PHE A 141 5.66 6.00 -13.26
N PRO A 142 5.02 6.80 -12.38
CA PRO A 142 5.62 7.68 -11.38
C PRO A 142 5.91 7.03 -10.02
N PHE A 143 5.57 5.77 -9.80
CA PHE A 143 5.84 5.11 -8.51
C PHE A 143 7.33 4.85 -8.31
N PHE A 144 7.99 4.30 -9.32
CA PHE A 144 9.36 3.82 -9.21
C PHE A 144 10.16 4.06 -10.48
N ASP A 145 11.37 4.59 -10.32
CA ASP A 145 12.41 4.56 -11.35
C ASP A 145 13.75 4.28 -10.63
N PRO A 146 14.47 3.19 -10.99
CA PRO A 146 15.71 2.82 -10.32
C PRO A 146 16.81 3.89 -10.39
N ASN A 147 16.72 4.83 -11.33
CA ASN A 147 17.68 5.92 -11.51
C ASN A 147 17.15 7.27 -11.00
N ALA A 148 15.88 7.35 -10.60
CA ALA A 148 15.33 8.56 -10.01
C ALA A 148 15.91 8.78 -8.62
N ASP A 149 15.86 10.04 -8.19
CA ASP A 149 16.19 10.43 -6.83
C ASP A 149 15.32 9.71 -5.79
N ASP A 150 15.89 9.54 -4.59
CA ASP A 150 15.24 8.89 -3.47
C ASP A 150 13.98 9.62 -3.02
N ALA A 151 13.91 10.95 -3.06
CA ALA A 151 12.67 11.63 -2.69
C ALA A 151 11.49 11.21 -3.59
N VAL A 152 11.74 11.04 -4.90
CA VAL A 152 10.74 10.51 -5.84
C VAL A 152 10.36 9.07 -5.48
N ASN A 153 11.35 8.16 -5.38
CA ASN A 153 11.07 6.75 -5.13
C ASN A 153 10.41 6.51 -3.76
N TYR A 154 10.83 7.20 -2.71
CA TYR A 154 10.26 7.05 -1.38
C TYR A 154 8.87 7.70 -1.27
N GLY A 155 8.62 8.85 -1.91
CA GLY A 155 7.29 9.45 -1.94
C GLY A 155 6.30 8.72 -2.85
N GLY A 156 6.79 7.95 -3.83
CA GLY A 156 6.01 7.08 -4.71
C GLY A 156 5.93 5.66 -4.17
N ILE A 157 6.74 4.75 -4.71
CA ILE A 157 6.69 3.33 -4.34
C ILE A 157 7.05 3.06 -2.87
N GLY A 158 7.87 3.90 -2.24
CA GLY A 158 8.15 3.79 -0.80
C GLY A 158 6.91 4.01 0.06
N ALA A 159 6.06 4.98 -0.31
CA ALA A 159 4.77 5.20 0.33
C ALA A 159 3.81 4.03 0.11
N VAL A 160 3.81 3.43 -1.09
CA VAL A 160 3.04 2.20 -1.38
C VAL A 160 3.55 1.01 -0.56
N ILE A 161 4.86 0.79 -0.46
CA ILE A 161 5.43 -0.26 0.40
C ILE A 161 5.01 -0.04 1.85
N GLY A 162 5.11 1.20 2.32
CA GLY A 162 4.70 1.56 3.66
C GLY A 162 3.20 1.33 3.89
N HIS A 163 2.37 1.59 2.88
CA HIS A 163 0.92 1.39 2.90
C HIS A 163 0.58 -0.10 3.05
N GLU A 164 1.21 -0.98 2.25
CA GLU A 164 1.00 -2.43 2.37
C GLU A 164 1.50 -2.99 3.70
N ILE A 165 2.57 -2.44 4.29
CA ILE A 165 2.99 -2.81 5.65
C ILE A 165 1.94 -2.34 6.68
N SER A 166 1.41 -1.11 6.53
CA SER A 166 0.37 -0.58 7.42
C SER A 166 -0.89 -1.43 7.43
N HIS A 167 -1.25 -2.07 6.31
CA HIS A 167 -2.39 -2.99 6.29
C HIS A 167 -2.24 -4.17 7.25
N GLY A 168 -1.03 -4.57 7.62
CA GLY A 168 -0.84 -5.55 8.70
C GLY A 168 -1.20 -5.02 10.09
N PHE A 169 -1.43 -3.72 10.23
CA PHE A 169 -1.71 -3.05 11.49
C PHE A 169 -2.96 -2.16 11.44
N ASP A 170 -3.72 -2.16 10.33
CA ASP A 170 -4.98 -1.43 10.24
C ASP A 170 -6.10 -2.08 11.08
N ASP A 171 -7.33 -1.57 11.00
CA ASP A 171 -8.46 -2.06 11.79
C ASP A 171 -8.86 -3.52 11.50
N SER A 172 -8.44 -4.09 10.37
CA SER A 172 -8.66 -5.48 9.99
C SER A 172 -7.41 -6.33 10.21
N GLY A 173 -6.28 -5.94 9.63
CA GLY A 173 -5.03 -6.67 9.70
C GLY A 173 -4.46 -6.77 11.11
N SER A 174 -4.74 -5.80 11.98
CA SER A 174 -4.37 -5.86 13.40
C SER A 174 -4.99 -7.03 14.17
N GLN A 175 -6.00 -7.71 13.62
CA GLN A 175 -6.64 -8.87 14.24
C GLN A 175 -5.89 -10.18 13.95
N TYR A 176 -4.95 -10.17 13.01
CA TYR A 176 -4.12 -11.31 12.63
C TYR A 176 -2.75 -11.20 13.27
N ASP A 177 -2.22 -12.30 13.79
CA ASP A 177 -0.86 -12.34 14.33
C ASP A 177 0.21 -12.54 13.23
N LYS A 178 1.47 -12.70 13.64
CA LYS A 178 2.62 -12.87 12.75
C LYS A 178 2.53 -14.07 11.80
N ASP A 179 1.76 -15.09 12.16
CA ASP A 179 1.61 -16.33 11.39
C ASP A 179 0.38 -16.28 10.48
N GLY A 180 -0.34 -15.15 10.47
CA GLY A 180 -1.58 -14.94 9.72
C GLY A 180 -2.81 -15.59 10.35
N THR A 181 -2.76 -15.88 11.66
CA THR A 181 -3.90 -16.45 12.38
C THR A 181 -4.71 -15.35 13.04
N LEU A 182 -6.04 -15.40 12.92
CA LEU A 182 -6.94 -14.50 13.65
C LEU A 182 -6.81 -14.77 15.16
N ARG A 183 -6.15 -13.87 15.87
CA ARG A 183 -5.81 -14.00 17.29
C ARG A 183 -5.61 -12.63 17.91
N ASN A 184 -6.25 -12.38 19.04
CA ASN A 184 -5.99 -11.15 19.78
C ASN A 184 -4.58 -11.17 20.39
N TRP A 185 -3.71 -10.27 19.93
CA TRP A 185 -2.36 -10.04 20.46
C TRP A 185 -2.22 -8.67 21.14
N TRP A 186 -3.32 -7.94 21.29
CA TRP A 186 -3.39 -6.65 21.95
C TRP A 186 -3.72 -6.79 23.43
N THR A 187 -3.23 -5.86 24.24
CA THR A 187 -3.88 -5.59 25.53
C THR A 187 -5.21 -4.85 25.30
N GLU A 188 -6.13 -4.94 26.25
CA GLU A 188 -7.42 -4.24 26.16
C GLU A 188 -7.26 -2.71 26.11
N GLU A 189 -6.30 -2.19 26.88
CA GLU A 189 -5.99 -0.76 26.92
C GLU A 189 -5.40 -0.27 25.58
N ASP A 190 -4.43 -0.99 25.01
CA ASP A 190 -3.82 -0.63 23.73
C ASP A 190 -4.83 -0.69 22.59
N MET A 191 -5.71 -1.70 22.58
CA MET A 191 -6.81 -1.80 21.61
C MET A 191 -7.78 -0.62 21.72
N THR A 192 -8.10 -0.19 22.95
CA THR A 192 -8.97 0.98 23.19
C THR A 192 -8.33 2.26 22.66
N ARG A 193 -7.02 2.46 22.92
CA ARG A 193 -6.26 3.61 22.43
C ARG A 193 -6.14 3.61 20.91
N PHE A 194 -5.89 2.45 20.29
CA PHE A 194 -5.87 2.29 18.84
C PHE A 194 -7.20 2.70 18.22
N LYS A 195 -8.32 2.15 18.72
CA LYS A 195 -9.66 2.49 18.25
C LYS A 195 -9.98 3.98 18.39
N ALA A 196 -9.56 4.62 19.48
CA ALA A 196 -9.77 6.05 19.68
C ALA A 196 -9.02 6.89 18.63
N LYS A 197 -7.76 6.53 18.31
CA LYS A 197 -6.97 7.19 17.26
C LYS A 197 -7.48 6.90 15.85
N ALA A 198 -7.90 5.67 15.57
CA ALA A 198 -8.52 5.32 14.29
C ALA A 198 -9.84 6.10 14.10
N LYS A 199 -10.62 6.29 15.17
CA LYS A 199 -11.85 7.09 15.12
C LYS A 199 -11.60 8.56 14.76
N THR A 200 -10.53 9.20 15.25
CA THR A 200 -10.24 10.58 14.84
C THR A 200 -9.85 10.68 13.37
N LEU A 201 -9.22 9.65 12.81
CA LEU A 201 -8.97 9.56 11.37
C LEU A 201 -10.25 9.35 10.59
N GLN A 202 -11.14 8.48 11.08
CA GLN A 202 -12.48 8.31 10.51
C GLN A 202 -13.22 9.65 10.42
N GLU A 203 -13.29 10.38 11.54
CA GLU A 203 -13.97 11.67 11.64
C GLU A 203 -13.34 12.73 10.72
N GLN A 204 -12.01 12.71 10.51
CA GLN A 204 -11.36 13.58 9.54
C GLN A 204 -11.87 13.32 8.11
N TYR A 205 -11.98 12.05 7.71
CA TYR A 205 -12.42 11.71 6.36
C TYR A 205 -13.94 11.88 6.19
N ASP A 206 -14.75 11.63 7.23
CA ASP A 206 -16.20 11.92 7.23
C ASP A 206 -16.50 13.41 6.91
N ALA A 207 -15.56 14.32 7.19
CA ALA A 207 -15.70 15.75 6.91
C ALA A 207 -15.43 16.15 5.44
N TYR A 208 -14.89 15.25 4.62
CA TYR A 208 -14.59 15.52 3.21
C TYR A 208 -15.79 15.25 2.31
N THR A 209 -15.97 16.05 1.25
CA THR A 209 -17.12 15.94 0.33
C THR A 209 -16.73 15.89 -1.14
N VAL A 210 -17.25 14.92 -1.89
CA VAL A 210 -17.23 14.93 -3.35
C VAL A 210 -18.55 15.49 -3.88
N LEU A 211 -18.51 16.08 -5.09
CA LEU A 211 -19.70 16.69 -5.72
C LEU A 211 -20.41 17.67 -4.77
N ASP A 212 -19.60 18.43 -4.04
CA ASP A 212 -19.93 19.45 -3.04
C ASP A 212 -20.68 18.95 -1.78
N THR A 213 -21.42 17.84 -1.86
CA THR A 213 -22.42 17.45 -0.85
C THR A 213 -22.33 16.00 -0.38
N ILE A 214 -21.64 15.13 -1.12
CA ILE A 214 -21.58 13.71 -0.78
C ILE A 214 -20.34 13.46 0.07
N HIS A 215 -20.56 13.12 1.34
CA HIS A 215 -19.49 12.87 2.28
C HIS A 215 -18.75 11.56 1.98
N VAL A 216 -17.42 11.58 2.12
CA VAL A 216 -16.63 10.35 2.20
C VAL A 216 -17.11 9.56 3.41
N ASN A 217 -17.32 8.25 3.24
CA ASN A 217 -17.58 7.37 4.37
C ASN A 217 -16.25 7.01 5.03
N GLY A 218 -15.86 7.76 6.06
CA GLY A 218 -14.60 7.58 6.78
C GLY A 218 -14.49 6.21 7.43
N LYS A 219 -15.62 5.58 7.79
CA LYS A 219 -15.65 4.22 8.33
C LYS A 219 -15.37 3.17 7.26
N LEU A 220 -15.98 3.31 6.08
CA LEU A 220 -15.71 2.42 4.94
C LEU A 220 -14.24 2.51 4.51
N THR A 221 -13.68 3.72 4.55
CA THR A 221 -12.33 4.00 4.05
C THR A 221 -11.22 3.89 5.10
N LEU A 222 -11.57 3.50 6.33
CA LEU A 222 -10.68 3.62 7.48
C LEU A 222 -9.36 2.85 7.30
N GLY A 223 -9.42 1.59 6.87
CA GLY A 223 -8.24 0.76 6.66
C GLY A 223 -7.25 1.39 5.67
N GLU A 224 -7.77 1.87 4.53
CA GLU A 224 -6.97 2.55 3.51
C GLU A 224 -6.39 3.87 4.00
N ASN A 225 -7.15 4.63 4.79
CA ASN A 225 -6.70 5.89 5.37
C ASN A 225 -5.60 5.67 6.41
N ILE A 226 -5.70 4.60 7.22
CA ILE A 226 -4.63 4.16 8.13
C ILE A 226 -3.40 3.74 7.30
N GLY A 227 -3.63 2.97 6.23
CA GLY A 227 -2.65 2.61 5.21
C GLY A 227 -1.84 3.79 4.72
N ASP A 228 -2.51 4.82 4.21
CA ASP A 228 -1.89 6.02 3.68
C ASP A 228 -1.12 6.80 4.73
N LEU A 229 -1.73 7.02 5.90
CA LEU A 229 -1.10 7.81 6.94
C LEU A 229 0.14 7.11 7.51
N GLY A 230 0.03 5.83 7.87
CA GLY A 230 1.16 5.07 8.39
C GLY A 230 2.22 4.84 7.32
N GLY A 231 1.80 4.50 6.10
CA GLY A 231 2.70 4.26 4.97
C GLY A 231 3.52 5.47 4.57
N LEU A 232 2.89 6.64 4.42
CA LEU A 232 3.60 7.87 4.07
C LEU A 232 4.53 8.33 5.19
N ASN A 233 4.15 8.16 6.45
CA ASN A 233 5.01 8.45 7.60
C ASN A 233 6.25 7.54 7.65
N ALA A 234 6.08 6.23 7.45
CA ALA A 234 7.20 5.29 7.42
C ALA A 234 8.10 5.52 6.21
N ALA A 235 7.53 5.83 5.05
CA ALA A 235 8.28 6.18 3.86
C ALA A 235 9.11 7.45 4.05
N TYR A 236 8.56 8.46 4.73
CA TYR A 236 9.30 9.67 5.06
C TYR A 236 10.45 9.37 6.05
N GLU A 237 10.18 8.60 7.11
CA GLU A 237 11.22 8.15 8.06
C GLU A 237 12.36 7.41 7.33
N ALA A 238 12.01 6.46 6.47
CA ALA A 238 12.97 5.70 5.67
C ALA A 238 13.75 6.58 4.69
N PHE A 239 13.09 7.57 4.07
CA PHE A 239 13.73 8.55 3.20
C PHE A 239 14.78 9.37 3.97
N LYS A 240 14.48 9.83 5.19
CA LYS A 240 15.42 10.61 6.02
C LYS A 240 16.61 9.78 6.51
N MET A 241 16.59 8.46 6.37
CA MET A 241 17.75 7.59 6.61
C MET A 241 18.74 7.60 5.43
N THR A 242 18.33 8.05 4.24
CA THR A 242 19.18 8.11 3.05
C THR A 242 20.08 9.34 3.03
N LYS A 243 21.15 9.30 2.23
CA LYS A 243 22.02 10.47 2.01
C LYS A 243 21.26 11.65 1.40
N GLN A 244 20.34 11.39 0.47
CA GLN A 244 19.54 12.44 -0.18
C GLN A 244 18.51 13.04 0.76
N GLY A 245 17.87 12.22 1.61
CA GLY A 245 16.96 12.71 2.65
C GLY A 245 17.65 13.53 3.72
N GLN A 246 18.94 13.30 3.99
CA GLN A 246 19.75 14.11 4.92
C GLN A 246 20.34 15.36 4.26
N SER A 247 20.23 15.48 2.94
CA SER A 247 20.77 16.61 2.17
C SER A 247 19.85 17.83 2.23
N ASN A 248 20.42 19.00 1.95
CA ASN A 248 19.68 20.24 1.65
C ASN A 248 19.74 20.62 0.17
N GLN A 249 20.31 19.74 -0.68
CA GLN A 249 20.45 20.00 -2.11
C GLN A 249 19.08 20.08 -2.78
N LYS A 250 18.88 21.17 -3.52
CA LYS A 250 17.68 21.36 -4.33
C LYS A 250 17.84 20.70 -5.70
N ILE A 251 16.76 20.13 -6.19
CA ILE A 251 16.63 19.66 -7.58
C ILE A 251 15.40 20.35 -8.15
N ASP A 252 15.55 21.00 -9.31
CA ASP A 252 14.52 21.81 -9.95
C ASP A 252 13.85 22.86 -9.02
N GLY A 253 14.65 23.44 -8.12
CA GLY A 253 14.20 24.46 -7.18
C GLY A 253 13.52 23.93 -5.90
N PHE A 254 13.26 22.63 -5.80
CA PHE A 254 12.59 22.01 -4.65
C PHE A 254 13.58 21.34 -3.69
N THR A 255 13.31 21.45 -2.38
CA THR A 255 14.06 20.73 -1.35
C THR A 255 13.76 19.22 -1.43
N PRO A 256 14.61 18.35 -0.85
CA PRO A 256 14.34 16.91 -0.81
C PRO A 256 12.99 16.58 -0.16
N ASP A 257 12.64 17.26 0.94
CA ASP A 257 11.36 17.07 1.63
C ASP A 257 10.15 17.51 0.76
N GLN A 258 10.27 18.61 0.02
CA GLN A 258 9.22 19.03 -0.92
C GLN A 258 9.03 18.00 -2.05
N ARG A 259 10.13 17.48 -2.61
CA ARG A 259 10.06 16.49 -3.69
C ARG A 259 9.43 15.17 -3.25
N PHE A 260 9.65 14.76 -2.00
CA PHE A 260 8.96 13.61 -1.41
C PHE A 260 7.44 13.78 -1.44
N PHE A 261 6.92 14.89 -0.91
CA PHE A 261 5.48 15.14 -0.88
C PHE A 261 4.89 15.43 -2.27
N LEU A 262 5.66 16.04 -3.18
CA LEU A 262 5.25 16.21 -4.57
C LEU A 262 5.16 14.87 -5.30
N SER A 263 6.06 13.92 -5.02
CA SER A 263 5.99 12.56 -5.56
C SER A 263 4.72 11.84 -5.09
N TRP A 264 4.41 11.91 -3.78
CA TRP A 264 3.15 11.40 -3.23
C TRP A 264 1.92 12.02 -3.90
N ALA A 265 1.91 13.34 -4.12
CA ALA A 265 0.79 13.98 -4.79
C ALA A 265 0.64 13.55 -6.25
N GLN A 266 1.76 13.25 -6.94
CA GLN A 266 1.74 12.83 -8.33
C GLN A 266 1.20 11.42 -8.55
N VAL A 267 1.39 10.49 -7.61
CA VAL A 267 0.81 9.13 -7.75
C VAL A 267 -0.72 9.13 -7.71
N TRP A 268 -1.32 10.13 -7.08
CA TRP A 268 -2.78 10.31 -6.98
C TRP A 268 -3.38 11.22 -8.07
N LYS A 269 -2.56 11.66 -9.04
CA LYS A 269 -3.03 12.48 -10.15
C LYS A 269 -4.03 11.68 -11.00
N GLY A 270 -5.28 12.11 -10.98
CA GLY A 270 -6.35 11.48 -11.76
C GLY A 270 -7.51 12.43 -12.00
N ASN A 271 -8.39 12.04 -12.91
CA ASN A 271 -9.68 12.69 -13.13
C ASN A 271 -10.72 11.59 -13.36
N ILE A 272 -11.90 11.75 -12.77
CA ILE A 272 -13.00 10.79 -12.87
C ILE A 272 -14.30 11.53 -13.22
N LEU A 273 -15.24 10.84 -13.86
CA LEU A 273 -16.57 11.39 -14.13
C LEU A 273 -17.36 11.54 -12.81
N ASN A 274 -18.28 12.50 -12.77
CA ASN A 274 -19.10 12.75 -11.58
C ASN A 274 -19.93 11.50 -11.21
N GLU A 275 -20.48 10.81 -12.21
CA GLU A 275 -21.24 9.57 -12.04
C GLU A 275 -20.37 8.46 -11.44
N THR A 276 -19.11 8.36 -11.88
CA THR A 276 -18.13 7.42 -11.30
C THR A 276 -17.78 7.81 -9.87
N ALA A 277 -17.56 9.10 -9.59
CA ALA A 277 -17.31 9.59 -8.23
C ALA A 277 -18.47 9.26 -7.28
N ALA A 278 -19.72 9.47 -7.73
CA ALA A 278 -20.92 9.15 -6.97
C ALA A 278 -21.10 7.65 -6.71
N GLN A 279 -20.63 6.78 -7.62
CA GLN A 279 -20.63 5.33 -7.42
C GLN A 279 -19.52 4.89 -6.46
N LEU A 280 -18.28 5.34 -6.67
CA LEU A 280 -17.12 4.90 -5.90
C LEU A 280 -17.22 5.33 -4.44
N ILE A 281 -17.74 6.51 -4.14
CA ILE A 281 -17.85 7.02 -2.77
C ILE A 281 -18.66 6.10 -1.82
N VAL A 282 -19.50 5.20 -2.37
CA VAL A 282 -20.30 4.23 -1.62
C VAL A 282 -19.86 2.77 -1.79
N THR A 283 -18.96 2.47 -2.73
CA THR A 283 -18.55 1.09 -3.07
C THR A 283 -17.06 0.81 -2.91
N ASP A 284 -16.22 1.84 -3.01
CA ASP A 284 -14.77 1.74 -2.92
C ASP A 284 -14.35 1.95 -1.46
N ASN A 285 -13.49 1.07 -0.95
CA ASN A 285 -12.87 1.24 0.36
C ASN A 285 -11.74 2.27 0.32
N HIS A 286 -11.29 2.73 -0.85
CA HIS A 286 -10.32 3.80 -0.94
C HIS A 286 -10.99 5.17 -0.90
N SER A 287 -10.37 6.09 -0.15
CA SER A 287 -10.75 7.50 -0.25
C SER A 287 -10.50 8.05 -1.66
N PRO A 288 -11.28 9.04 -2.14
CA PRO A 288 -11.04 9.68 -3.42
C PRO A 288 -9.61 10.25 -3.52
N GLY A 289 -9.00 10.18 -4.71
CA GLY A 289 -7.61 10.58 -4.96
C GLY A 289 -7.19 11.95 -4.37
N PRO A 290 -7.99 13.03 -4.51
CA PRO A 290 -7.68 14.31 -3.88
C PRO A 290 -7.57 14.25 -2.35
N TYR A 291 -8.34 13.38 -1.70
CA TYR A 291 -8.31 13.19 -0.25
C TYR A 291 -7.20 12.25 0.21
N ARG A 292 -6.82 11.24 -0.58
CA ARG A 292 -5.58 10.47 -0.33
C ARG A 292 -4.34 11.36 -0.47
N THR A 293 -4.35 12.27 -1.46
CA THR A 293 -3.27 13.24 -1.70
C THR A 293 -2.98 14.07 -0.46
N ILE A 294 -3.99 14.57 0.25
CA ILE A 294 -3.80 15.57 1.31
C ILE A 294 -4.13 15.09 2.73
N GLY A 295 -4.97 14.06 2.87
CA GLY A 295 -5.48 13.58 4.15
C GLY A 295 -4.40 13.01 5.07
N ALA A 296 -3.38 12.36 4.50
CA ALA A 296 -2.19 11.96 5.24
C ALA A 296 -1.23 13.14 5.51
N PRO A 297 -0.77 13.94 4.52
CA PRO A 297 0.16 15.05 4.74
C PRO A 297 -0.27 16.09 5.79
N VAL A 298 -1.57 16.43 5.91
CA VAL A 298 -2.02 17.41 6.92
C VAL A 298 -1.82 16.94 8.36
N ASN A 299 -1.53 15.65 8.57
CA ASN A 299 -1.20 15.06 9.85
C ASN A 299 0.32 14.89 10.07
N MET A 300 1.16 15.29 9.11
CA MET A 300 2.62 15.12 9.16
C MET A 300 3.33 16.45 9.37
N ASP A 301 4.02 16.63 10.50
CA ASP A 301 4.78 17.86 10.81
C ASP A 301 5.81 18.22 9.72
N ALA A 302 6.37 17.20 9.07
CA ALA A 302 7.31 17.37 7.97
C ALA A 302 6.70 18.13 6.78
N TRP A 303 5.41 17.94 6.49
CA TRP A 303 4.73 18.63 5.39
C TRP A 303 4.60 20.13 5.67
N TYR A 304 4.24 20.49 6.90
CA TYR A 304 4.18 21.89 7.33
C TYR A 304 5.54 22.59 7.19
N LYS A 305 6.63 21.92 7.57
CA LYS A 305 7.99 22.44 7.41
C LYS A 305 8.40 22.54 5.95
N ALA A 306 8.07 21.54 5.13
CA ALA A 306 8.45 21.50 3.72
C ALA A 306 7.81 22.63 2.90
N PHE A 307 6.59 23.03 3.22
CA PHE A 307 5.84 24.05 2.48
C PHE A 307 5.56 25.35 3.25
N ASP A 308 6.16 25.53 4.43
CA ASP A 308 5.99 26.71 5.29
C ASP A 308 4.51 27.03 5.60
N VAL A 309 3.73 25.99 5.93
CA VAL A 309 2.29 26.09 6.18
C VAL A 309 2.01 26.68 7.57
N LYS A 310 1.18 27.72 7.63
CA LYS A 310 0.97 28.57 8.80
C LYS A 310 -0.49 28.62 9.25
N PRO A 311 -0.76 29.03 10.51
CA PRO A 311 -2.11 29.36 10.93
C PRO A 311 -2.78 30.34 9.95
N GLY A 312 -3.98 29.98 9.49
CA GLY A 312 -4.73 30.76 8.48
C GLY A 312 -4.72 30.13 7.08
N ASP A 313 -3.77 29.25 6.77
CA ASP A 313 -3.79 28.50 5.51
C ASP A 313 -4.93 27.47 5.49
N LYS A 314 -5.52 27.25 4.30
CA LYS A 314 -6.71 26.39 4.12
C LYS A 314 -6.55 24.97 4.68
N LEU A 315 -5.34 24.42 4.62
CA LEU A 315 -5.02 23.05 5.01
C LEU A 315 -4.30 22.98 6.37
N TYR A 316 -4.22 24.09 7.09
CA TYR A 316 -3.55 24.13 8.37
C TYR A 316 -4.36 23.39 9.46
N LYS A 317 -3.69 22.44 10.12
CA LYS A 317 -4.15 21.77 11.34
C LYS A 317 -3.19 22.08 12.48
N LYS A 318 -3.73 22.41 13.66
CA LYS A 318 -2.91 22.67 14.85
C LYS A 318 -2.09 21.42 15.22
N PRO A 319 -0.86 21.56 15.74
CA PRO A 319 -0.01 20.41 16.09
C PRO A 319 -0.71 19.35 16.96
N GLU A 320 -1.50 19.77 17.95
CA GLU A 320 -2.23 18.90 18.88
C GLU A 320 -3.41 18.15 18.25
N ASP A 321 -3.94 18.64 17.12
CA ASP A 321 -5.06 18.02 16.40
C ASP A 321 -4.55 16.98 15.36
N ARG A 322 -3.25 16.96 15.07
CA ARG A 322 -2.66 16.06 14.05
C ARG A 322 -2.70 14.62 14.54
N ILE A 323 -3.22 13.74 13.68
CA ILE A 323 -3.49 12.35 14.01
C ILE A 323 -2.20 11.53 13.86
N ARG A 324 -1.88 10.73 14.88
CA ARG A 324 -0.70 9.86 14.92
C ARG A 324 -1.11 8.46 15.36
N ILE A 325 -0.95 7.49 14.47
CA ILE A 325 -1.27 6.06 14.70
C ILE A 325 0.04 5.26 14.67
N TRP A 326 0.55 4.98 13.46
CA TRP A 326 1.78 4.25 13.18
C TRP A 326 2.93 5.18 12.82
#